data_AF-A0ABD6DFX0-F1
#
_entry.id   AF-A0ABD6DFX0-F1
#
_cell.length_a   1.000
_cell.length_b   1.000
_cell.length_c   1.000
_cell.angle_alpha   90.00
_cell.angle_beta   90.00
_cell.angle_gamma   90.00
#
_symmetry.space_group_name_H-M   'P 1'
#
loop_
_entity.id
_entity.type
_entity.pdbx_description
1 polymer ?
#
loop_
_entity_poly.entity_id
_entity_poly.type
_entity_poly.pdbx_seq_one_letter_code
_entity_poly.pdbx_strand_id
1 'polypeptide(L)'
;MRITEETDVEFDEFSRACDLVEDYFDDLIDDVALHAPISRRQLVAVLARAQLSGRGLGPEDLREEGELTYQSNDETLFWLDGTFWARLRRRHNLSPDEGRAAREVHRRIIEAIDGDVGYYNRERDPFVLVERRHPTV
;
A
#
# COMPACT_ATOMS: atom_id res chain seq x y z
N MET A 1 -22.27 -19.04 -23.02
CA MET A 1 -22.00 -17.63 -22.65
C MET A 1 -20.62 -17.62 -22.01
N ARG A 2 -19.65 -16.91 -22.61
CA ARG A 2 -18.28 -16.84 -22.11
C ARG A 2 -18.28 -15.85 -20.94
N ILE A 3 -17.88 -16.31 -19.76
CA ILE A 3 -17.71 -15.48 -18.56
C ILE A 3 -16.41 -14.72 -18.77
N THR A 4 -16.50 -13.39 -18.88
CA THR A 4 -15.36 -12.48 -18.91
C THR A 4 -14.88 -12.24 -17.49
N GLU A 5 -13.59 -12.47 -17.25
CA GLU A 5 -12.88 -12.17 -15.99
C GLU A 5 -12.76 -10.65 -15.79
N GLU A 6 -13.88 -9.97 -15.53
CA GLU A 6 -13.83 -8.66 -14.88
C GLU A 6 -13.96 -8.92 -13.38
N THR A 7 -12.82 -8.88 -12.70
CA THR A 7 -12.76 -8.83 -11.24
C THR A 7 -13.36 -7.51 -10.79
N ASP A 8 -14.69 -7.47 -10.70
CA ASP A 8 -15.42 -6.50 -9.90
C ASP A 8 -15.00 -6.78 -8.45
N VAL A 9 -13.99 -6.05 -7.97
CA VAL A 9 -13.82 -5.86 -6.53
C VAL A 9 -15.14 -5.23 -6.10
N GLU A 10 -15.98 -5.99 -5.40
CA GLU A 10 -17.27 -5.50 -4.89
C GLU A 10 -17.03 -4.10 -4.31
N PHE A 11 -17.81 -3.11 -4.74
CA PHE A 11 -17.61 -1.70 -4.35
C PHE A 11 -17.44 -1.51 -2.83
N ASP A 12 -18.10 -2.38 -2.06
CA ASP A 12 -17.99 -2.54 -0.61
C ASP A 12 -16.56 -2.86 -0.13
N GLU A 13 -15.81 -3.70 -0.84
CA GLU A 13 -14.42 -4.02 -0.54
C GLU A 13 -13.48 -2.84 -0.78
N PHE A 14 -13.67 -2.07 -1.86
CA PHE A 14 -12.87 -0.86 -2.10
C PHE A 14 -13.18 0.23 -1.07
N SER A 15 -14.46 0.46 -0.74
CA SER A 15 -14.85 1.42 0.31
C SER A 15 -14.22 1.05 1.65
N ARG A 16 -14.30 -0.21 2.06
CA ARG A 16 -13.65 -0.68 3.31
C ARG A 16 -12.13 -0.56 3.28
N ALA A 17 -11.51 -0.70 2.10
CA ALA A 17 -10.09 -0.48 1.96
C ALA A 17 -9.73 1.00 2.12
N CYS A 18 -10.55 1.92 1.61
CA CYS A 18 -10.41 3.35 1.87
C CYS A 18 -10.50 3.66 3.37
N ASP A 19 -11.55 3.18 4.04
CA ASP A 19 -11.74 3.41 5.48
C ASP A 19 -10.54 2.89 6.30
N LEU A 20 -10.03 1.71 5.94
CA LEU A 20 -8.86 1.11 6.59
C LEU A 20 -7.59 1.95 6.42
N VAL A 21 -7.30 2.42 5.20
CA VAL A 21 -6.09 3.22 4.96
C VAL A 21 -6.20 4.60 5.58
N GLU A 22 -7.41 5.18 5.63
CA GLU A 22 -7.65 6.44 6.32
C GLU A 22 -7.43 6.29 7.83
N ASP A 23 -7.98 5.25 8.46
CA ASP A 23 -7.79 4.99 9.91
C ASP A 23 -6.33 4.69 10.27
N TYR A 24 -5.62 3.92 9.43
CA TYR A 24 -4.26 3.48 9.73
C TYR A 24 -3.19 4.55 9.42
N PHE A 25 -3.30 5.25 8.29
CA PHE A 25 -2.26 6.18 7.82
C PHE A 25 -2.59 7.66 8.05
N ASP A 26 -3.74 7.99 8.64
CA ASP A 26 -4.37 9.33 8.69
C ASP A 26 -3.40 10.53 8.56
N ASP A 27 -2.63 10.82 9.63
CA ASP A 27 -1.70 11.95 9.69
C ASP A 27 -0.65 11.93 8.57
N LEU A 28 -0.15 10.74 8.19
CA LEU A 28 0.83 10.61 7.11
C LEU A 28 0.23 10.89 5.73
N ILE A 29 -1.04 10.56 5.51
CA ILE A 29 -1.73 10.90 4.26
C ILE A 29 -1.80 12.42 4.13
N ASP A 30 -2.17 13.10 5.21
CA ASP A 30 -2.25 14.57 5.22
C ASP A 30 -0.88 15.19 4.98
N ASP A 31 0.15 14.75 5.70
CA ASP A 31 1.52 15.24 5.55
C ASP A 31 2.08 15.04 4.14
N VAL A 32 1.84 13.88 3.53
CA VAL A 32 2.32 13.60 2.16
C VAL A 32 1.50 14.39 1.14
N ALA A 33 0.18 14.48 1.31
CA ALA A 33 -0.69 15.22 0.40
C ALA A 33 -0.40 16.74 0.40
N LEU A 34 0.13 17.30 1.50
CA LEU A 34 0.58 18.70 1.56
C LEU A 34 1.72 19.02 0.57
N HIS A 35 2.53 18.02 0.21
CA HIS A 35 3.74 18.21 -0.59
C HIS A 35 3.70 17.49 -1.94
N ALA A 36 2.69 16.64 -2.18
CA ALA A 36 2.51 15.92 -3.42
C ALA A 36 1.49 16.63 -4.33
N PRO A 37 1.65 16.56 -5.67
CA PRO A 37 0.70 17.14 -6.62
C PRO A 37 -0.54 16.24 -6.81
N ILE A 38 -1.09 15.70 -5.72
CA ILE A 38 -2.30 14.87 -5.70
C ILE A 38 -3.15 15.25 -4.49
N SER A 39 -4.47 15.08 -4.59
CA SER A 39 -5.36 15.31 -3.45
C SER A 39 -5.28 14.17 -2.42
N ARG A 40 -5.63 14.47 -1.15
CA ARG A 40 -5.80 13.48 -0.08
C ARG A 40 -6.67 12.30 -0.53
N ARG A 41 -7.82 12.57 -1.16
CA ARG A 41 -8.73 11.52 -1.69
C ARG A 41 -8.08 10.65 -2.76
N GLN A 42 -7.26 11.21 -3.64
CA GLN A 42 -6.53 10.43 -4.63
C GLN A 42 -5.49 9.54 -3.94
N LEU A 43 -4.76 10.06 -2.96
CA LEU A 43 -3.77 9.28 -2.20
C LEU A 43 -4.43 8.11 -1.47
N VAL A 44 -5.55 8.34 -0.77
CA VAL A 44 -6.38 7.30 -0.14
C VAL A 44 -6.77 6.22 -1.15
N ALA A 45 -7.29 6.61 -2.32
CA ALA A 45 -7.69 5.65 -3.34
C ALA A 45 -6.52 4.81 -3.88
N VAL A 46 -5.32 5.38 -3.99
CA VAL A 46 -4.12 4.67 -4.43
C VAL A 46 -3.64 3.69 -3.36
N LEU A 47 -3.61 4.12 -2.09
CA LEU A 47 -3.26 3.26 -0.96
C LEU A 47 -4.24 2.09 -0.83
N ALA A 48 -5.55 2.34 -0.96
CA ALA A 48 -6.57 1.30 -0.94
C ALA A 48 -6.37 0.26 -2.06
N ARG A 49 -6.04 0.69 -3.28
CA ARG A 49 -5.70 -0.24 -4.40
C ARG A 49 -4.44 -1.05 -4.11
N ALA A 50 -3.44 -0.45 -3.47
CA ALA A 50 -2.24 -1.14 -3.04
C ALA A 50 -2.57 -2.22 -1.99
N GLN A 51 -3.40 -1.90 -0.99
CA GLN A 51 -3.86 -2.88 0.02
C GLN A 51 -4.58 -4.06 -0.62
N LEU A 52 -5.54 -3.79 -1.51
CA LEU A 52 -6.30 -4.85 -2.20
C LEU A 52 -5.39 -5.71 -3.08
N SER A 53 -4.45 -5.10 -3.80
CA SER A 53 -3.49 -5.84 -4.63
C SER A 53 -2.54 -6.68 -3.79
N GLY A 54 -2.07 -6.17 -2.65
CA GLY A 54 -1.22 -6.94 -1.72
C GLY A 54 -1.98 -8.12 -1.11
N ARG A 55 -3.22 -7.92 -0.68
CA ARG A 55 -4.08 -9.00 -0.18
C ARG A 55 -4.39 -10.06 -1.21
N GLY A 56 -4.57 -9.67 -2.48
CA GLY A 56 -4.81 -10.60 -3.57
C GLY A 56 -3.63 -11.52 -3.90
N LEU A 57 -2.39 -11.09 -3.59
CA LEU A 57 -1.19 -11.93 -3.67
C LEU A 57 -1.05 -12.81 -2.42
N GLY A 58 -1.32 -12.24 -1.25
CA GLY A 58 -1.10 -12.90 0.03
C GLY A 58 0.36 -12.81 0.50
N PRO A 59 0.64 -13.21 1.75
CA PRO A 59 1.91 -12.96 2.40
C PRO A 59 3.09 -13.74 1.82
N GLU A 60 2.88 -14.97 1.32
CA GLU A 60 3.96 -15.77 0.74
C GLU A 60 4.42 -15.22 -0.61
N ASP A 61 3.48 -14.87 -1.51
CA ASP A 61 3.80 -14.24 -2.79
C ASP A 61 4.48 -12.87 -2.60
N LEU A 62 4.07 -12.09 -1.58
CA LEU A 62 4.74 -10.83 -1.24
C LEU A 62 6.17 -11.04 -0.72
N ARG A 63 6.44 -12.15 0.00
CA ARG A 63 7.79 -12.54 0.42
C ARG A 63 8.67 -12.97 -0.76
N GLU A 64 8.08 -13.48 -1.84
CA GLU A 64 8.83 -13.77 -3.07
C GLU A 64 9.20 -12.49 -3.85
N GLU A 65 8.50 -11.38 -3.60
CA GLU A 65 8.73 -10.09 -4.27
C GLU A 65 9.66 -9.15 -3.50
N GLY A 66 10.21 -9.57 -2.36
CA GLY A 66 11.12 -8.74 -1.57
C GLY A 66 11.47 -9.29 -0.21
N GLU A 67 11.79 -8.39 0.72
CA GLU A 67 12.24 -8.71 2.06
C GLU A 67 11.18 -8.32 3.10
N LEU A 68 10.79 -9.28 3.93
CA LEU A 68 9.98 -9.03 5.11
C LEU A 68 10.84 -8.36 6.19
N THR A 69 10.49 -7.12 6.55
CA THR A 69 11.25 -6.33 7.55
C THR A 69 10.62 -6.41 8.93
N TYR A 70 9.28 -6.48 8.99
CA TYR A 70 8.55 -6.50 10.24
C TYR A 70 7.17 -7.15 10.06
N GLN A 71 6.67 -7.80 11.10
CA GLN A 71 5.33 -8.38 11.14
C GLN A 71 4.76 -8.28 12.54
N SER A 72 3.56 -7.74 12.66
CA SER A 72 2.73 -7.69 13.86
C SER A 72 1.35 -8.30 13.58
N ASN A 73 0.45 -8.21 14.56
CA ASN A 73 -0.95 -8.57 14.35
C ASN A 73 -1.71 -7.52 13.53
N ASP A 74 -1.16 -6.29 13.43
CA ASP A 74 -1.82 -5.14 12.83
C ASP A 74 -1.26 -4.82 11.44
N GLU A 75 0.03 -5.11 11.20
CA GLU A 75 0.65 -4.88 9.89
C GLU A 75 1.82 -5.81 9.57
N THR A 76 2.11 -5.90 8.27
CA THR A 76 3.31 -6.53 7.75
C THR A 76 4.06 -5.55 6.84
N LEU A 77 5.36 -5.37 7.07
CA LEU A 77 6.22 -4.41 6.36
C LEU A 77 7.19 -5.13 5.43
N PHE A 78 7.28 -4.64 4.19
CA PHE A 78 8.14 -5.19 3.15
C PHE A 78 8.98 -4.11 2.48
N TRP A 79 10.21 -4.49 2.14
CA TRP A 79 11.01 -3.84 1.11
C TRP A 79 10.95 -4.68 -0.17
N LEU A 80 10.19 -4.23 -1.16
CA LEU A 80 9.92 -4.96 -2.41
C LEU A 80 10.93 -4.61 -3.51
N ASP A 81 11.21 -5.55 -4.40
CA ASP A 81 12.13 -5.38 -5.54
C ASP A 81 11.50 -4.58 -6.72
N GLY A 82 10.36 -3.91 -6.49
CA GLY A 82 9.73 -2.95 -7.42
C GLY A 82 8.72 -3.53 -8.43
N THR A 83 8.66 -4.86 -8.59
CA THR A 83 7.71 -5.54 -9.49
C THR A 83 6.25 -5.30 -9.10
N PHE A 84 5.95 -5.28 -7.80
CA PHE A 84 4.65 -4.97 -7.24
C PHE A 84 4.12 -3.60 -7.72
N TRP A 85 4.84 -2.53 -7.42
CA TRP A 85 4.41 -1.17 -7.76
C TRP A 85 4.36 -0.94 -9.27
N ALA A 86 5.25 -1.58 -10.04
CA ALA A 86 5.19 -1.56 -11.50
C ALA A 86 3.94 -2.26 -12.05
N ARG A 87 3.48 -3.35 -11.43
CA ARG A 87 2.21 -4.02 -11.78
C ARG A 87 1.01 -3.18 -11.36
N LEU A 88 1.02 -2.63 -10.14
CA LEU A 88 -0.04 -1.76 -9.62
C LEU A 88 -0.24 -0.54 -10.53
N ARG A 89 0.86 0.13 -10.91
CA ARG A 89 0.85 1.27 -11.83
C ARG A 89 0.20 0.91 -13.17
N ARG A 90 0.58 -0.23 -13.76
CA ARG A 90 0.02 -0.68 -15.04
C ARG A 90 -1.46 -1.05 -14.93
N ARG A 91 -1.84 -1.78 -13.88
CA ARG A 91 -3.20 -2.26 -13.67
C ARG A 91 -4.19 -1.13 -13.42
N HIS A 92 -3.81 -0.13 -12.62
CA HIS A 92 -4.70 0.97 -12.21
C HIS A 92 -4.39 2.30 -12.90
N ASN A 93 -3.54 2.28 -13.94
CA ASN A 93 -3.13 3.46 -14.70
C ASN A 93 -2.66 4.63 -13.82
N LEU A 94 -1.85 4.32 -12.81
CA LEU A 94 -1.37 5.33 -11.87
C LEU A 94 -0.38 6.28 -12.56
N SER A 95 -0.55 7.57 -12.30
CA SER A 95 0.45 8.58 -12.63
C SER A 95 1.73 8.35 -11.83
N PRO A 96 2.88 8.87 -12.31
CA PRO A 96 4.13 8.80 -11.56
C PRO A 96 4.03 9.46 -10.17
N ASP A 97 3.26 10.54 -10.02
CA ASP A 97 3.08 11.24 -8.76
C ASP A 97 2.25 10.45 -7.75
N GLU A 98 1.15 9.84 -8.19
CA GLU A 98 0.33 8.95 -7.36
C GLU A 98 1.15 7.81 -6.77
N GLY A 99 1.95 7.12 -7.60
CA GLY A 99 2.81 6.03 -7.15
C GLY A 99 3.97 6.50 -6.26
N ARG A 100 4.48 7.72 -6.44
CA ARG A 100 5.51 8.30 -5.55
C ARG A 100 4.93 8.62 -4.18
N ALA A 101 3.80 9.32 -4.14
CA ALA A 101 3.17 9.73 -2.90
C ALA A 101 2.73 8.52 -2.05
N ALA A 102 2.12 7.50 -2.67
CA ALA A 102 1.75 6.28 -1.95
C ALA A 102 2.97 5.57 -1.34
N ARG A 103 4.05 5.41 -2.11
CA ARG A 103 5.30 4.83 -1.59
C ARG A 103 5.93 5.66 -0.47
N GLU A 104 5.81 6.99 -0.53
CA GLU A 104 6.32 7.86 0.53
C GLU A 104 5.57 7.64 1.85
N VAL A 105 4.24 7.47 1.82
CA VAL A 105 3.46 7.10 3.02
C VAL A 105 3.97 5.78 3.62
N HIS A 106 4.14 4.75 2.79
CA HIS A 106 4.66 3.46 3.25
C HIS A 106 6.09 3.56 3.78
N ARG A 107 6.95 4.36 3.15
CA ARG A 107 8.33 4.57 3.56
C ARG A 107 8.43 5.11 4.97
N ARG A 108 7.65 6.15 5.28
CA ARG A 108 7.70 6.82 6.59
C ARG A 108 7.34 5.90 7.75
N ILE A 109 6.40 4.97 7.54
CA ILE A 109 6.08 3.93 8.53
C ILE A 109 7.27 3.01 8.76
N ILE A 110 7.87 2.50 7.67
CA ILE A 110 9.00 1.57 7.80
C ILE A 110 10.20 2.27 8.45
N GLU A 111 10.51 3.50 8.06
CA GLU A 111 11.59 4.29 8.65
C GLU A 111 11.36 4.61 10.14
N ALA A 112 10.11 4.85 10.54
CA ALA A 112 9.75 5.08 11.95
C ALA A 112 9.94 3.83 12.82
N ILE A 113 9.77 2.62 12.25
CA ILE A 113 9.88 1.34 12.98
C ILE A 113 11.33 0.81 12.95
N ASP A 114 12.01 0.92 11.80
CA ASP A 114 13.34 0.34 11.57
C ASP A 114 14.49 1.27 12.05
N GLY A 115 14.19 2.54 12.36
CA GLY A 115 15.06 3.37 13.19
C GLY A 115 16.44 3.71 12.60
N ASP A 116 16.48 4.07 11.30
CA ASP A 116 17.63 4.65 10.56
C ASP A 116 18.36 3.72 9.55
N VAL A 117 17.66 3.26 8.51
CA VAL A 117 18.25 2.63 7.30
C VAL A 117 18.21 3.61 6.11
N GLY A 118 18.45 4.90 6.36
CA GLY A 118 18.32 5.98 5.37
C GLY A 118 19.20 5.87 4.12
N TYR A 119 20.08 4.87 4.01
CA TYR A 119 21.05 4.75 2.92
C TYR A 119 21.02 3.45 2.10
N TYR A 120 20.54 2.31 2.61
CA TYR A 120 20.76 1.02 1.93
C TYR A 120 19.61 0.52 1.05
N ASN A 121 18.36 0.96 1.26
CA ASN A 121 17.20 0.40 0.57
C ASN A 121 16.42 1.37 -0.35
N ARG A 122 17.03 2.48 -0.79
CA ARG A 122 16.39 3.39 -1.77
C ARG A 122 16.09 2.74 -3.12
N GLU A 123 16.76 1.63 -3.43
CA GLU A 123 16.53 0.84 -4.64
C GLU A 123 15.26 -0.01 -4.55
N ARG A 124 14.80 -0.32 -3.31
CA ARG A 124 13.59 -1.09 -3.04
C ARG A 124 12.40 -0.19 -2.78
N ASP A 125 11.23 -0.68 -3.14
CA ASP A 125 9.98 0.01 -2.92
C ASP A 125 9.34 -0.43 -1.60
N PRO A 126 8.95 0.51 -0.72
CA PRO A 126 8.30 0.19 0.54
C PRO A 126 6.87 -0.30 0.32
N PHE A 127 6.43 -1.25 1.14
CA PHE A 127 5.03 -1.64 1.20
C PHE A 127 4.65 -2.04 2.62
N VAL A 128 3.51 -1.53 3.07
CA VAL A 128 2.90 -1.88 4.36
C VAL A 128 1.56 -2.51 4.05
N LEU A 129 1.40 -3.78 4.41
CA LEU A 129 0.13 -4.49 4.34
C LEU A 129 -0.55 -4.37 5.71
N VAL A 130 -1.71 -3.71 5.76
CA VAL A 130 -2.46 -3.53 7.00
C VAL A 130 -3.41 -4.71 7.18
N GLU A 131 -3.36 -5.37 8.32
CA GLU A 131 -4.28 -6.43 8.71
C GLU A 131 -5.64 -5.83 9.09
N ARG A 132 -6.74 -6.49 8.74
CA ARG A 132 -8.07 -6.00 9.14
C ARG A 132 -8.18 -6.08 10.66
N ARG A 133 -8.28 -4.94 11.33
CA ARG A 133 -8.73 -4.89 12.73
C ARG A 133 -10.00 -5.71 12.88
N HIS A 134 -9.99 -6.73 13.72
CA HIS A 134 -11.23 -7.22 14.31
C HIS A 134 -11.79 -6.10 15.18
N PRO A 135 -13.09 -5.78 15.13
CA PRO A 135 -13.67 -4.87 16.10
C PRO A 135 -13.42 -5.46 17.48
N THR A 136 -12.69 -4.74 18.32
CA THR A 136 -12.54 -5.11 19.72
C THR A 136 -13.94 -5.01 20.34
N VAL A 137 -14.46 -6.16 20.76
CA VAL A 137 -15.78 -6.32 21.38
C VAL A 137 -15.86 -5.53 22.68
#